data_AF-K2MAT2-F1
#
_entry.id   AF-K2MAT2-F1
#
_cell.length_a   1.000
_cell.length_b   1.000
_cell.length_c   1.000
_cell.angle_alpha   90.00
_cell.angle_beta   90.00
_cell.angle_gamma   90.00
#
_symmetry.space_group_name_H-M   'P 1'
#
loop_
_entity.id
_entity.type
_entity.pdbx_description
1 polymer ?
#
loop_
_entity_poly.entity_id
_entity_poly.type
_entity_poly.pdbx_seq_one_letter_code
_entity_poly.pdbx_strand_id
1 'polypeptide(L)'
;MLVTLPVYAKKTEDVDAETVNPKSELHLWLTDNTHIVDIGPISGDDDAAASSLLYKRSTTGTGNKENKEELIALYEKKAGGENSLGMVSVSLTEQLERVKKVLATWQEVDKSVSQLCVSLLAQKGVLTNTVCSADKITNGLVGFLAGNFSDNTWRDEYLGVDATVKSGAGAEKTSDGVTFRGAGAEWPVGKQGENQLYHFANYNFTLVATVSIHKVPEGDTNIPLMGVRAGKDEHK
;
A
#
# COMPACT_ATOMS: atom_id res chain seq x y z
N MET A 1 -1.39 5.44 -12.95
CA MET A 1 -0.29 6.43 -13.04
C MET A 1 0.98 5.81 -12.47
N LEU A 2 2.12 6.02 -13.12
CA LEU A 2 3.43 5.62 -12.61
C LEU A 2 4.19 6.88 -12.18
N VAL A 3 4.85 6.82 -11.04
CA VAL A 3 5.64 7.93 -10.48
C VAL A 3 6.96 7.40 -9.97
N THR A 4 8.02 8.18 -10.08
CA THR A 4 9.30 7.92 -9.44
C THR A 4 9.49 8.85 -8.26
N LEU A 5 9.71 8.31 -7.07
CA LEU A 5 9.94 9.08 -5.85
C LEU A 5 11.08 8.45 -5.05
N PRO A 6 11.94 9.28 -4.42
CA PRO A 6 12.98 8.77 -3.54
C PRO A 6 12.36 8.14 -2.28
N VAL A 7 12.99 7.07 -1.82
CA VAL A 7 12.74 6.45 -0.52
C VAL A 7 14.01 6.53 0.28
N TYR A 8 13.95 7.19 1.43
CA TYR A 8 15.11 7.41 2.28
C TYR A 8 15.25 6.28 3.28
N ALA A 9 16.46 5.73 3.39
CA ALA A 9 16.77 4.79 4.45
C ALA A 9 16.59 5.48 5.81
N LYS A 10 15.90 4.83 6.75
CA LYS A 10 15.79 5.32 8.13
C LYS A 10 17.20 5.44 8.71
N LYS A 11 17.54 6.62 9.25
CA LYS A 11 18.77 6.81 10.02
C LYS A 11 18.75 5.83 11.20
N THR A 12 19.73 4.93 11.28
CA THR A 12 19.99 4.17 12.50
C THR A 12 20.46 5.13 13.59
N GLU A 13 20.01 4.93 14.84
CA GLU A 13 20.24 5.82 15.99
C GLU A 13 21.74 6.06 16.31
N ASP A 14 22.66 5.29 15.72
CA ASP A 14 24.10 5.30 16.01
C ASP A 14 24.98 6.09 15.02
N VAL A 15 24.43 6.92 14.13
CA VAL A 15 25.25 7.71 13.18
C VAL A 15 25.12 9.21 13.48
N ASP A 16 26.25 9.80 13.90
CA ASP A 16 26.42 11.21 14.23
C ASP A 16 25.66 12.15 13.28
N ALA A 17 24.81 12.99 13.88
CA ALA A 17 23.71 13.69 13.23
C ALA A 17 24.10 14.88 12.32
N GLU A 18 25.36 15.07 11.93
CA GLU A 18 25.80 16.32 11.29
C GLU A 18 26.46 16.24 9.91
N THR A 19 26.73 15.06 9.31
CA THR A 19 27.53 15.04 8.07
C THR A 19 27.14 14.07 6.96
N VAL A 20 26.08 13.26 7.10
CA VAL A 20 25.69 12.31 6.03
C VAL A 20 24.25 12.55 5.59
N ASN A 21 24.08 13.03 4.35
CA ASN A 21 22.77 13.03 3.70
C ASN A 21 22.24 11.59 3.68
N PRO A 22 21.00 11.35 4.15
CA PRO A 22 20.45 9.99 4.18
C PRO A 22 20.46 9.43 2.77
N LYS A 23 21.04 8.23 2.60
CA LYS A 23 21.01 7.53 1.32
C LYS A 23 19.55 7.32 0.90
N SER A 24 19.23 7.74 -0.31
CA SER A 24 17.93 7.54 -0.93
C SER A 24 18.05 6.59 -2.11
N GLU A 25 17.08 5.70 -2.24
CA GLU A 25 16.89 4.89 -3.44
C GLU A 25 15.70 5.45 -4.21
N LEU A 26 15.82 5.60 -5.53
CA LEU A 26 14.70 5.99 -6.38
C LEU A 26 13.80 4.76 -6.57
N HIS A 27 12.53 4.89 -6.18
CA HIS A 27 11.54 3.83 -6.30
C HIS A 27 10.52 4.13 -7.39
N LEU A 28 9.97 3.07 -7.99
CA LEU A 28 8.80 3.15 -8.85
C LEU A 28 7.52 2.94 -8.01
N TRP A 29 6.59 3.87 -8.15
CA TRP A 29 5.30 3.84 -7.49
C TRP A 29 4.17 3.71 -8.51
N LEU A 30 3.15 2.93 -8.16
CA LEU A 30 1.93 2.76 -8.94
C LEU A 30 0.74 3.34 -8.16
N THR A 31 -0.11 4.10 -8.84
CA THR A 31 -1.38 4.57 -8.28
C THR A 31 -2.49 4.65 -9.32
N ASP A 32 -3.71 4.31 -8.94
CA ASP A 32 -4.95 4.56 -9.70
C ASP A 32 -5.71 5.81 -9.19
N ASN A 33 -5.03 6.69 -8.44
CA ASN A 33 -5.57 7.84 -7.72
C ASN A 33 -6.31 7.49 -6.41
N THR A 34 -6.43 6.20 -6.07
CA THR A 34 -7.03 5.72 -4.82
C THR A 34 -6.00 4.89 -4.04
N HIS A 35 -5.52 3.82 -4.67
CA HIS A 35 -4.49 2.92 -4.16
C HIS A 35 -3.11 3.45 -4.53
N ILE A 36 -2.13 3.26 -3.65
CA ILE A 36 -0.73 3.61 -3.87
C ILE A 36 0.12 2.42 -3.43
N VAL A 37 0.97 1.91 -4.30
CA VAL A 37 1.84 0.76 -4.03
C VAL A 37 3.26 1.08 -4.47
N ASP A 38 4.22 0.78 -3.59
CA ASP A 38 5.64 0.77 -3.92
C ASP A 38 5.96 -0.49 -4.73
N ILE A 39 6.35 -0.32 -6.00
CA ILE A 39 6.75 -1.44 -6.86
C ILE A 39 8.19 -1.89 -6.52
N GLY A 40 8.98 -0.98 -5.95
CA GLY A 40 10.33 -1.19 -5.47
C GLY A 40 11.37 -0.29 -6.14
N PRO A 41 12.64 -0.48 -5.75
CA PRO A 41 13.75 0.34 -6.23
C PRO A 41 14.00 0.16 -7.73
N ILE A 42 14.43 1.25 -8.37
CA ILE A 42 14.85 1.33 -9.77
C ILE A 42 16.25 1.95 -9.95
N SER A 43 16.80 2.57 -8.90
CA SER A 43 18.21 2.91 -8.79
C SER A 43 18.89 2.01 -7.74
N GLY A 44 20.23 1.99 -7.73
CA GLY A 44 20.97 1.57 -6.53
C GLY A 44 21.03 2.72 -5.51
N ASP A 45 22.11 2.77 -4.72
CA ASP A 45 22.47 3.84 -3.76
C ASP A 45 22.72 5.24 -4.39
N ASP A 46 22.28 5.46 -5.63
CA ASP A 46 22.48 6.71 -6.34
C ASP A 46 21.39 7.72 -5.97
N ASP A 47 21.81 8.82 -5.34
CA ASP A 47 20.96 9.99 -5.09
C ASP A 47 20.62 10.67 -6.43
N ALA A 48 19.40 10.41 -6.93
CA ALA A 48 18.90 10.90 -8.21
C ALA A 48 17.97 12.10 -8.01
N ALA A 49 18.41 13.28 -8.45
CA ALA A 49 17.62 14.52 -8.33
C ALA A 49 16.50 14.62 -9.37
N ALA A 50 16.69 14.05 -10.56
CA ALA A 50 15.70 14.04 -11.63
C ALA A 50 15.58 12.65 -12.27
N SER A 51 14.36 12.33 -12.72
CA SER A 51 14.06 11.10 -13.43
C SER A 51 12.91 11.28 -14.43
N SER A 52 12.86 10.39 -15.42
CA SER A 52 11.81 10.31 -16.43
C SER A 52 11.47 8.85 -16.68
N LEU A 53 10.18 8.57 -16.85
CA LEU A 53 9.68 7.24 -17.22
C LEU A 53 9.17 7.26 -18.66
N LEU A 54 9.49 6.21 -19.41
CA LEU A 54 8.95 5.96 -20.74
C LEU A 54 8.30 4.58 -20.77
N TYR A 55 6.99 4.55 -20.99
CA TYR A 55 6.27 3.34 -21.32
C TYR A 55 6.07 3.27 -22.84
N LYS A 56 6.51 2.18 -23.44
CA LYS A 56 6.37 1.93 -24.88
C LYS A 56 5.60 0.64 -25.09
N ARG A 57 4.61 0.70 -25.97
CA ARG A 57 3.88 -0.47 -26.45
C ARG A 57 3.98 -0.54 -27.97
N SER A 58 4.54 -1.63 -28.49
CA SER A 58 4.62 -1.86 -29.94
C SER A 58 3.49 -2.76 -30.39
N THR A 59 2.67 -2.27 -31.31
CA THR A 59 1.56 -3.02 -31.94
C THR A 59 1.92 -3.58 -33.32
N THR A 60 3.17 -3.41 -33.76
CA THR A 60 3.59 -3.79 -35.12
C THR A 60 3.92 -5.29 -35.23
N GLY A 61 2.92 -6.08 -35.60
CA GLY A 61 3.07 -7.45 -36.06
C GLY A 61 1.77 -7.98 -36.66
N THR A 62 1.64 -7.95 -37.99
CA THR A 62 0.64 -8.78 -38.70
C THR A 62 0.96 -10.25 -38.46
N GLY A 63 0.24 -10.87 -37.52
CA GLY A 63 0.33 -12.28 -37.17
C GLY A 63 0.84 -12.51 -35.75
N ASN A 64 -0.07 -12.82 -34.82
CA ASN A 64 0.12 -13.52 -33.53
C ASN A 64 1.51 -13.45 -32.87
N LYS A 65 2.10 -12.26 -32.72
CA LYS A 65 3.29 -12.05 -31.89
C LYS A 65 2.98 -10.99 -30.85
N GLU A 66 3.23 -11.37 -29.61
CA GLU A 66 2.91 -10.66 -28.37
C GLU A 66 3.13 -9.15 -28.47
N ASN A 67 2.19 -8.37 -27.92
CA ASN A 67 2.37 -6.94 -27.71
C ASN A 67 3.65 -6.74 -26.89
N LYS A 68 4.71 -6.20 -27.49
CA LYS A 68 5.94 -5.88 -26.74
C LYS A 68 5.69 -4.61 -25.95
N GLU A 69 5.67 -4.76 -24.64
CA GLU A 69 5.54 -3.68 -23.66
C GLU A 69 6.88 -3.51 -22.95
N GLU A 70 7.40 -2.29 -22.93
CA GLU A 70 8.67 -1.94 -22.32
C GLU A 70 8.47 -0.73 -21.42
N LEU A 71 9.03 -0.79 -20.21
CA LEU A 71 9.11 0.33 -19.29
C LEU A 71 10.58 0.67 -19.09
N ILE A 72 10.94 1.93 -19.30
CA ILE A 72 12.31 2.41 -19.20
C ILE A 72 12.32 3.59 -18.23
N ALA A 73 13.29 3.60 -17.31
CA ALA A 73 13.62 4.76 -16.50
C ALA A 73 14.91 5.39 -16.99
N LEU A 74 14.92 6.71 -17.05
CA LEU A 74 16.10 7.54 -17.28
C LEU A 74 16.26 8.45 -16.05
N TYR A 75 17.38 8.37 -15.34
CA TYR A 75 17.60 9.17 -14.13
C TYR A 75 19.03 9.69 -14.03
N GLU A 76 19.19 10.79 -13.29
CA GLU A 76 20.48 11.39 -13.00
C GLU A 76 21.29 10.56 -12.01
N LYS A 77 22.59 10.43 -12.26
CA LYS A 77 23.54 9.80 -11.36
C LYS A 77 24.77 10.69 -11.20
N LYS A 78 25.24 10.89 -9.97
CA LYS A 78 26.52 11.55 -9.73
C LYS A 78 27.65 10.73 -10.33
N ALA A 79 28.39 11.30 -11.28
CA ALA A 79 29.63 10.71 -11.75
C ALA A 79 30.76 11.08 -10.76
N GLY A 80 31.81 10.25 -10.68
CA GLY A 80 32.86 10.34 -9.65
C GLY A 80 33.77 11.58 -9.68
N GLY A 81 33.39 12.66 -10.36
CA GLY A 81 34.07 13.96 -10.35
C GLY A 81 33.17 15.04 -9.75
N GLU A 82 33.76 16.02 -9.05
CA GLU A 82 33.09 16.98 -8.16
C GLU A 82 31.89 17.76 -8.73
N ASN A 83 31.63 17.74 -10.05
CA ASN A 83 30.48 18.43 -10.67
C ASN A 83 29.92 17.75 -11.94
N SER A 84 30.17 16.46 -12.18
CA SER A 84 29.63 15.77 -13.36
C SER A 84 28.35 14.99 -13.04
N LEU A 85 27.24 15.42 -13.64
CA LEU A 85 25.99 14.66 -13.66
C LEU A 85 25.98 13.76 -14.89
N GLY A 86 25.88 12.45 -14.67
CA GLY A 86 25.63 11.46 -15.71
C GLY A 86 24.14 11.10 -15.77
N MET A 87 23.73 10.48 -16.87
CA MET A 87 22.38 9.90 -17.01
C MET A 87 22.48 8.39 -17.14
N VAL A 88 21.63 7.66 -16.42
CA VAL A 88 21.53 6.21 -16.48
C VAL A 88 20.16 5.83 -17.05
N SER A 89 20.17 4.95 -18.05
CA SER A 89 18.95 4.35 -18.61
C SER A 89 18.85 2.90 -18.13
N VAL A 90 17.70 2.53 -17.57
CA VAL A 90 17.44 1.18 -17.04
C VAL A 90 16.14 0.63 -17.62
N SER A 91 16.19 -0.62 -18.09
CA SER A 91 14.99 -1.37 -18.47
C SER A 91 14.32 -1.93 -17.21
N LEU A 92 13.06 -1.57 -16.99
CA LEU A 92 12.28 -1.92 -15.80
C LEU A 92 11.38 -3.13 -16.05
N THR A 93 11.93 -4.19 -16.64
CA THR A 93 11.16 -5.38 -17.04
C THR A 93 10.53 -6.07 -15.84
N GLU A 94 11.29 -6.26 -14.76
CA GLU A 94 10.77 -6.90 -13.54
C GLU A 94 9.72 -6.05 -12.84
N GLN A 95 9.95 -4.74 -12.76
CA GLN A 95 9.00 -3.79 -12.18
C GLN A 95 7.71 -3.70 -13.01
N LEU A 96 7.79 -3.76 -14.34
CA LEU A 96 6.62 -3.82 -15.21
C LEU A 96 5.78 -5.08 -14.95
N GLU A 97 6.42 -6.23 -14.77
CA GLU A 97 5.71 -7.46 -14.40
C GLU A 97 5.07 -7.36 -13.01
N ARG A 98 5.72 -6.70 -12.04
CA ARG A 98 5.11 -6.39 -10.73
C ARG A 98 3.92 -5.45 -10.85
N VAL A 99 4.01 -4.40 -11.66
CA VAL A 99 2.89 -3.48 -11.95
C VAL A 99 1.68 -4.25 -12.46
N LYS A 100 1.87 -5.15 -13.44
CA LYS A 100 0.79 -5.99 -13.97
C LYS A 100 0.15 -6.87 -12.90
N LYS A 101 0.96 -7.48 -12.02
CA LYS A 101 0.47 -8.27 -10.89
C LYS A 101 -0.35 -7.44 -9.92
N VAL A 102 0.13 -6.26 -9.53
CA VAL A 102 -0.60 -5.35 -8.63
C VAL A 102 -1.94 -4.94 -9.24
N LEU A 103 -1.96 -4.56 -10.53
CA LEU A 103 -3.21 -4.22 -11.23
C LEU A 103 -4.20 -5.40 -11.28
N ALA A 104 -3.72 -6.62 -11.50
CA ALA A 104 -4.56 -7.82 -11.46
C ALA A 104 -5.09 -8.09 -10.06
N THR A 105 -4.27 -7.89 -9.02
CA THR A 105 -4.69 -8.01 -7.62
C THR A 105 -5.79 -7.02 -7.29
N TRP A 106 -5.65 -5.74 -7.63
CA TRP A 106 -6.69 -4.73 -7.40
C TRP A 106 -8.04 -5.13 -8.02
N GLN A 107 -8.02 -5.64 -9.26
CA GLN A 107 -9.23 -6.12 -9.93
C GLN A 107 -9.89 -7.33 -9.23
N GLU A 108 -9.11 -8.27 -8.72
CA GLU A 108 -9.66 -9.42 -7.98
C GLU A 108 -10.20 -9.02 -6.60
N VAL A 109 -9.58 -8.04 -5.93
CA VAL A 109 -10.09 -7.50 -4.66
C VAL A 109 -11.42 -6.76 -4.91
N ASP A 110 -11.49 -5.90 -5.94
CA ASP A 110 -12.71 -5.19 -6.33
C ASP A 110 -13.89 -6.15 -6.58
N LYS A 111 -13.61 -7.24 -7.30
CA LYS A 111 -14.58 -8.29 -7.59
C LYS A 111 -15.00 -9.03 -6.32
N SER A 112 -14.07 -9.30 -5.41
CA SER A 112 -14.35 -9.97 -4.13
C SER A 112 -15.26 -9.10 -3.26
N VAL A 113 -14.99 -7.79 -3.16
CA VAL A 113 -15.83 -6.84 -2.42
C VAL A 113 -17.24 -6.74 -3.04
N SER A 114 -17.32 -6.68 -4.38
CA SER A 114 -18.60 -6.70 -5.11
C SER A 114 -19.42 -7.97 -4.78
N GLN A 115 -18.79 -9.14 -4.76
CA GLN A 115 -19.44 -10.41 -4.42
C GLN A 115 -19.92 -10.47 -2.96
N LEU A 116 -19.17 -9.89 -2.02
CA LEU A 116 -19.59 -9.78 -0.63
C LEU A 116 -20.87 -8.94 -0.49
N CYS A 117 -20.93 -7.80 -1.19
CA CYS A 117 -22.14 -6.97 -1.24
C CYS A 117 -23.34 -7.75 -1.78
N VAL A 118 -23.19 -8.47 -2.90
CA VAL A 118 -24.27 -9.28 -3.48
C VAL A 118 -24.76 -10.33 -2.50
N SER A 119 -23.84 -11.05 -1.84
CA SER A 119 -24.16 -12.10 -0.87
C SER A 119 -24.93 -11.54 0.34
N LEU A 120 -24.54 -10.37 0.84
CA LEU A 120 -25.22 -9.70 1.96
C LEU A 120 -26.63 -9.22 1.59
N LEU A 121 -26.84 -8.71 0.38
CA LEU A 121 -28.17 -8.31 -0.09
C LEU A 121 -29.08 -9.51 -0.32
N ALA A 122 -28.54 -10.61 -0.86
CA ALA A 122 -29.28 -11.85 -1.05
C ALA A 122 -29.79 -12.43 0.28
N GLN A 123 -28.97 -12.40 1.34
CA GLN A 123 -29.40 -12.80 2.69
C GLN A 123 -30.55 -11.95 3.24
N LYS A 124 -30.66 -10.69 2.81
CA LYS A 124 -31.75 -9.77 3.19
C LYS A 124 -32.96 -9.83 2.25
N GLY A 125 -32.95 -10.73 1.26
CA GLY A 125 -34.02 -10.88 0.27
C GLY A 125 -34.12 -9.72 -0.73
N VAL A 126 -33.06 -8.91 -0.88
CA VAL A 126 -33.03 -7.76 -1.79
C VAL A 126 -32.22 -8.13 -3.04
N LEU A 127 -32.86 -8.17 -4.20
CA LEU A 127 -32.22 -8.41 -5.49
C LEU A 127 -31.88 -7.08 -6.17
N THR A 128 -30.68 -6.53 -5.92
CA THR A 128 -30.21 -5.33 -6.64
C THR A 128 -28.75 -5.45 -7.08
N ASN A 129 -28.53 -6.24 -8.11
CA ASN A 129 -27.20 -6.52 -8.70
C ASN A 129 -26.47 -5.24 -9.13
N THR A 130 -27.22 -4.17 -9.44
CA THR A 130 -26.70 -2.87 -9.91
C THR A 130 -26.16 -1.97 -8.80
N VAL A 131 -26.50 -2.23 -7.54
CA VAL A 131 -25.99 -1.48 -6.38
C VAL A 131 -24.61 -2.00 -5.98
N CYS A 132 -24.40 -3.31 -6.11
CA CYS A 132 -23.16 -3.98 -5.73
C CYS A 132 -22.11 -4.05 -6.85
N SER A 133 -22.24 -3.28 -7.93
CA SER A 133 -21.24 -3.28 -8.99
C SER A 133 -19.90 -2.76 -8.44
N ALA A 134 -18.79 -3.38 -8.86
CA ALA A 134 -17.46 -3.09 -8.33
C ALA A 134 -17.13 -1.59 -8.43
N ASP A 135 -17.38 -0.99 -9.60
CA ASP A 135 -17.19 0.43 -9.88
C ASP A 135 -17.91 1.39 -8.92
N LYS A 136 -18.98 0.93 -8.25
CA LYS A 136 -19.74 1.74 -7.29
C LYS A 136 -19.33 1.50 -5.85
N ILE A 137 -19.14 0.23 -5.47
CA ILE A 137 -18.86 -0.13 -4.08
C ILE A 137 -17.41 0.11 -3.71
N THR A 138 -16.47 -0.04 -4.66
CA THR A 138 -15.04 0.20 -4.38
C THR A 138 -14.58 1.60 -4.75
N ASN A 139 -15.49 2.46 -5.21
CA ASN A 139 -15.15 3.85 -5.47
C ASN A 139 -14.74 4.57 -4.17
N GLY A 140 -13.48 4.98 -4.10
CA GLY A 140 -12.89 5.61 -2.92
C GLY A 140 -12.56 4.62 -1.79
N LEU A 141 -12.63 3.31 -2.02
CA LEU A 141 -12.09 2.31 -1.11
C LEU A 141 -10.57 2.28 -1.29
N VAL A 142 -9.81 2.66 -0.25
CA VAL A 142 -8.35 2.83 -0.35
C VAL A 142 -7.55 1.66 0.24
N GLY A 143 -8.16 0.92 1.16
CA GLY A 143 -7.53 -0.22 1.80
C GLY A 143 -8.59 -1.17 2.34
N PHE A 144 -8.27 -2.45 2.39
CA PHE A 144 -9.19 -3.49 2.83
C PHE A 144 -8.43 -4.55 3.63
N LEU A 145 -8.77 -4.68 4.91
CA LEU A 145 -8.20 -5.69 5.80
C LEU A 145 -9.20 -6.84 5.98
N ALA A 146 -8.84 -8.04 5.50
CA ALA A 146 -9.69 -9.22 5.54
C ALA A 146 -8.94 -10.45 6.10
N GLY A 147 -8.97 -11.59 5.40
CA GLY A 147 -8.38 -12.84 5.91
C GLY A 147 -6.85 -12.92 5.82
N ASN A 148 -6.16 -11.96 5.22
CA ASN A 148 -4.72 -12.04 4.99
C ASN A 148 -3.89 -11.61 6.22
N PHE A 149 -3.87 -12.44 7.26
CA PHE A 149 -3.09 -12.23 8.48
C PHE A 149 -1.96 -13.27 8.64
N SER A 150 -0.73 -12.82 8.89
CA SER A 150 0.43 -13.67 9.24
C SER A 150 1.48 -12.88 10.01
N ASP A 151 2.16 -13.51 10.98
CA ASP A 151 3.31 -12.94 11.71
C ASP A 151 3.07 -11.50 12.23
N ASN A 152 1.92 -11.29 12.89
CA ASN A 152 1.45 -9.99 13.39
C ASN A 152 1.18 -8.93 12.31
N THR A 153 1.27 -9.28 11.04
CA THR A 153 0.97 -8.40 9.90
C THR A 153 -0.41 -8.76 9.37
N TRP A 154 -1.32 -7.80 9.46
CA TRP A 154 -2.62 -7.86 8.82
C TRP A 154 -2.51 -7.11 7.49
N ARG A 155 -2.36 -7.89 6.42
CA ARG A 155 -2.05 -7.36 5.10
C ARG A 155 -3.25 -6.68 4.47
N ASP A 156 -3.01 -5.53 3.86
CA ASP A 156 -3.98 -4.87 3.01
C ASP A 156 -4.14 -5.67 1.71
N GLU A 157 -5.38 -6.05 1.39
CA GLU A 157 -5.68 -6.83 0.19
C GLU A 157 -5.35 -6.03 -1.08
N TYR A 158 -5.40 -4.69 -1.02
CA TYR A 158 -4.96 -3.80 -2.11
C TYR A 158 -3.44 -3.58 -2.15
N LEU A 159 -2.67 -4.26 -1.29
CA LEU A 159 -1.20 -4.20 -1.20
C LEU A 159 -0.66 -2.82 -0.81
N GLY A 160 -1.51 -1.95 -0.27
CA GLY A 160 -1.14 -0.60 0.14
C GLY A 160 -0.35 -0.62 1.45
N VAL A 161 -1.02 -0.28 2.54
CA VAL A 161 -0.37 -0.14 3.85
C VAL A 161 -0.84 -1.29 4.72
N ASP A 162 0.06 -2.10 5.27
CA ASP A 162 -0.35 -3.17 6.18
C ASP A 162 -0.64 -2.63 7.59
N ALA A 163 -1.57 -3.27 8.29
CA ALA A 163 -1.77 -3.04 9.72
C ALA A 163 -0.87 -3.98 10.54
N THR A 164 -0.36 -3.47 11.66
CA THR A 164 0.50 -4.24 12.58
C THR A 164 -0.23 -4.52 13.88
N VAL A 165 -0.29 -5.78 14.27
CA VAL A 165 -0.78 -6.19 15.58
C VAL A 165 0.32 -5.92 16.61
N LYS A 166 0.02 -5.06 17.59
CA LYS A 166 0.95 -4.78 18.68
C LYS A 166 0.96 -5.96 19.66
N SER A 167 2.17 -6.47 19.90
CA SER A 167 2.60 -7.48 20.89
C SER A 167 1.51 -8.12 21.77
N GLY A 168 1.38 -9.44 21.67
CA GLY A 168 0.59 -10.32 22.54
C GLY A 168 0.18 -11.58 21.77
N ALA A 169 0.21 -12.76 22.40
CA ALA A 169 -0.16 -14.03 21.78
C ALA A 169 -1.69 -14.17 21.53
N GLY A 170 -2.35 -13.07 21.15
CA GLY A 170 -3.80 -12.92 21.20
C GLY A 170 -4.45 -12.60 19.87
N ALA A 171 -3.73 -12.63 18.74
CA ALA A 171 -4.32 -12.43 17.42
C ALA A 171 -4.37 -13.75 16.64
N GLU A 172 -5.58 -14.18 16.30
CA GLU A 172 -5.84 -15.42 15.58
C GLU A 172 -6.51 -15.08 14.24
N LYS A 173 -5.94 -15.58 13.13
CA LYS A 173 -6.54 -15.44 11.79
C LYS A 173 -7.91 -16.10 11.74
N THR A 174 -8.87 -15.45 11.10
CA THR A 174 -10.16 -16.04 10.71
C THR A 174 -10.29 -16.05 9.18
N SER A 175 -11.43 -16.50 8.66
CA SER A 175 -11.70 -16.46 7.20
C SER A 175 -11.66 -15.03 6.65
N ASP A 176 -12.24 -14.09 7.39
CA ASP A 176 -12.56 -12.75 6.91
C ASP A 176 -11.99 -11.64 7.82
N GLY A 177 -11.04 -11.96 8.70
CA GLY A 177 -10.46 -11.01 9.63
C GLY A 177 -9.52 -11.62 10.66
N VAL A 178 -9.49 -10.98 11.84
CA VAL A 178 -8.64 -11.37 12.97
C VAL A 178 -9.45 -11.34 14.26
N THR A 179 -9.29 -12.37 15.09
CA THR A 179 -9.83 -12.41 16.45
C THR A 179 -8.77 -11.93 17.42
N PHE A 180 -9.12 -10.94 18.25
CA PHE A 180 -8.22 -10.38 19.26
C PHE A 180 -8.56 -10.83 20.68
N ARG A 181 -7.53 -11.17 21.46
CA ARG A 181 -7.59 -11.59 22.87
C ARG A 181 -6.54 -10.80 23.65
N GLY A 182 -6.91 -9.62 24.15
CA GLY A 182 -5.96 -8.70 24.80
C GLY A 182 -4.94 -8.09 23.84
N ALA A 183 -5.27 -8.01 22.56
CA ALA A 183 -4.45 -7.45 21.50
C ALA A 183 -5.28 -6.51 20.61
N GLY A 184 -4.61 -5.79 19.70
CA GLY A 184 -5.26 -4.97 18.68
C GLY A 184 -4.30 -4.66 17.53
N ALA A 185 -4.84 -4.16 16.43
CA ALA A 185 -4.07 -3.77 15.26
C ALA A 185 -3.96 -2.24 15.14
N GLU A 186 -2.80 -1.75 14.74
CA GLU A 186 -2.59 -0.37 14.33
C GLU A 186 -2.39 -0.31 12.82
N TRP A 187 -3.21 0.51 12.15
CA TRP A 187 -3.07 0.78 10.73
C TRP A 187 -2.46 2.19 10.56
N PRO A 188 -1.18 2.32 10.14
CA PRO A 188 -0.49 3.59 10.25
C PRO A 188 -0.99 4.62 9.24
N VAL A 189 -1.14 5.87 9.68
CA VAL A 189 -1.39 7.04 8.82
C VAL A 189 -0.14 7.93 8.82
N GLY A 190 0.05 8.77 9.84
CA GLY A 190 1.25 9.62 9.96
C GLY A 190 2.54 8.87 10.33
N LYS A 191 2.42 7.64 10.87
CA LYS A 191 3.58 6.81 11.24
C LYS A 191 4.29 6.16 10.03
N GLN A 192 3.76 6.33 8.82
CA GLN A 192 4.38 5.82 7.58
C GLN A 192 5.70 6.56 7.25
N GLY A 193 5.94 7.74 7.84
CA GLY A 193 7.16 8.49 7.66
C GLY A 193 7.01 9.58 6.62
N GLU A 194 7.92 9.61 5.64
CA GLU A 194 7.96 10.63 4.59
C GLU A 194 6.90 10.37 3.50
N ASN A 195 6.83 9.14 3.01
CA ASN A 195 5.80 8.71 2.08
C ASN A 195 4.53 8.32 2.85
N GLN A 196 3.64 9.28 3.09
CA GLN A 196 2.37 9.07 3.82
C GLN A 196 1.23 8.78 2.84
N LEU A 197 1.08 7.52 2.45
CA LEU A 197 0.07 7.09 1.47
C LEU A 197 -1.35 7.41 1.95
N TYR A 198 -1.59 7.37 3.26
CA TYR A 198 -2.92 7.63 3.85
C TYR A 198 -3.10 9.06 4.34
N HIS A 199 -2.31 10.02 3.86
CA HIS A 199 -2.41 11.43 4.26
C HIS A 199 -3.82 12.03 4.04
N PHE A 200 -4.60 11.51 3.09
CA PHE A 200 -5.99 11.91 2.85
C PHE A 200 -6.89 11.78 4.08
N ALA A 201 -6.58 10.87 5.02
CA ALA A 201 -7.37 10.65 6.23
C ALA A 201 -7.36 11.84 7.20
N ASN A 202 -6.46 12.82 7.01
CA ASN A 202 -6.49 14.08 7.75
C ASN A 202 -7.61 15.03 7.27
N TYR A 203 -8.20 14.78 6.10
CA TYR A 203 -9.22 15.64 5.50
C TYR A 203 -10.60 15.01 5.53
N ASN A 204 -10.73 13.81 4.95
CA ASN A 204 -12.00 13.09 4.91
C ASN A 204 -11.74 11.59 4.73
N PHE A 205 -12.38 10.77 5.55
CA PHE A 205 -12.31 9.32 5.42
C PHE A 205 -13.55 8.67 6.05
N THR A 206 -13.81 7.44 5.63
CA THR A 206 -14.79 6.55 6.28
C THR A 206 -14.05 5.27 6.68
N LEU A 207 -14.14 4.88 7.94
CA LEU A 207 -13.62 3.60 8.44
C LEU A 207 -14.79 2.69 8.81
N VAL A 208 -14.80 1.48 8.26
CA VAL A 208 -15.88 0.50 8.45
C VAL A 208 -15.29 -0.82 8.94
N ALA A 209 -15.94 -1.45 9.92
CA ALA A 209 -15.59 -2.79 10.38
C ALA A 209 -16.83 -3.56 10.81
N THR A 210 -16.83 -4.87 10.56
CA THR A 210 -17.76 -5.81 11.18
C THR A 210 -17.10 -6.36 12.44
N VAL A 211 -17.81 -6.28 13.57
CA VAL A 211 -17.26 -6.58 14.89
C VAL A 211 -18.16 -7.58 15.62
N SER A 212 -17.54 -8.57 16.25
CA SER A 212 -18.21 -9.55 17.10
C SER A 212 -17.56 -9.53 18.48
N ILE A 213 -18.33 -9.18 19.51
CA ILE A 213 -17.84 -9.12 20.89
C ILE A 213 -18.08 -10.49 21.53
N HIS A 214 -16.98 -11.21 21.80
CA HIS A 214 -17.04 -12.61 22.24
C HIS A 214 -17.18 -12.78 23.76
N LYS A 215 -16.80 -11.73 24.52
CA LYS A 215 -16.89 -11.70 25.98
C LYS A 215 -17.31 -10.32 26.43
N VAL A 216 -18.09 -10.27 27.50
CA VAL A 216 -18.42 -9.01 28.18
C VAL A 216 -17.13 -8.48 28.82
N PRO A 217 -16.78 -7.19 28.62
CA PRO A 217 -15.67 -6.55 29.33
C PRO A 217 -15.80 -6.72 30.84
N GLU A 218 -14.71 -7.10 31.49
CA GLU A 218 -14.64 -7.19 32.96
C GLU A 218 -14.03 -5.89 33.52
N GLY A 219 -14.68 -5.29 34.52
CA GLY A 219 -14.25 -4.06 35.17
C GLY A 219 -14.86 -2.77 34.60
N ASP A 220 -14.56 -1.64 35.24
CA ASP A 220 -15.11 -0.32 34.90
C ASP A 220 -14.30 0.43 33.82
N THR A 221 -13.30 -0.22 33.22
CA THR A 221 -12.45 0.38 32.19
C THR A 221 -13.05 0.19 30.80
N ASN A 222 -13.26 1.29 30.07
CA ASN A 222 -13.70 1.26 28.68
C ASN A 222 -12.64 0.57 27.80
N ILE A 223 -13.04 -0.48 27.09
CA ILE A 223 -12.20 -1.18 26.12
C ILE A 223 -12.44 -0.58 24.73
N PRO A 224 -11.43 0.01 24.06
CA PRO A 224 -11.59 0.57 22.73
C PRO A 224 -11.82 -0.55 21.70
N LEU A 225 -12.77 -0.33 20.80
CA LEU A 225 -13.08 -1.27 19.72
C LEU A 225 -12.42 -0.87 18.40
N MET A 226 -12.58 0.40 18.02
CA MET A 226 -12.04 0.99 16.81
C MET A 226 -12.01 2.51 16.99
N GLY A 227 -11.01 3.17 16.40
CA GLY A 227 -10.92 4.62 16.45
C GLY A 227 -9.72 5.13 15.69
N VAL A 228 -9.63 6.47 15.61
CA VAL A 228 -8.48 7.17 15.04
C VAL A 228 -7.77 7.92 16.15
N ARG A 229 -6.45 7.78 16.17
CA ARG A 229 -5.58 8.47 17.12
C ARG A 229 -4.80 9.56 16.40
N ALA A 230 -5.02 10.81 16.79
CA ALA A 230 -4.22 11.95 16.33
C ALA A 230 -3.05 12.19 17.30
N GLY A 231 -1.84 12.42 16.76
CA GLY A 231 -0.67 12.86 17.53
C GLY A 231 0.52 11.91 17.59
N LYS A 232 1.71 12.47 17.89
CA LYS A 232 2.91 11.74 18.31
C LYS A 232 2.82 11.55 19.83
N ASP A 233 2.92 10.32 20.32
CA ASP A 233 3.35 10.13 21.70
C ASP A 233 4.84 10.42 21.76
N GLU A 234 5.19 11.64 22.16
CA GLU A 234 6.33 11.81 23.04
C GLU A 234 5.82 11.47 24.45
N HIS A 235 6.16 10.27 24.91
CA HIS A 235 6.03 9.71 26.27
C HIS A 235 4.97 8.64 26.56
N LYS A 236 5.53 7.45 26.85
CA LYS A 236 5.15 6.37 27.78
C LYS A 236 3.91 5.53 27.48
#